data_AF-A0A2D4HF34-F1
#
_entry.id   AF-A0A2D4HF34-F1
#
_cell.length_a   1.000
_cell.length_b   1.000
_cell.length_c   1.000
_cell.angle_alpha   90.00
_cell.angle_beta   90.00
_cell.angle_gamma   90.00
#
_symmetry.space_group_name_H-M   'P 1'
#
loop_
_entity.id
_entity.type
_entity.pdbx_description
1 polymer ?
#
loop_
_entity_poly.entity_id
_entity_poly.type
_entity_poly.pdbx_seq_one_letter_code
_entity_poly.pdbx_strand_id
1 'polypeptide(L)'
;MAELPVDPMLSKMILASEQYKCSEQILTIAAMLSVNNAIFYRPKDKVVHADNARMNFFLPGGDHLVLLNVYTQWVESGYSMQWCYENFIQFRSMRRARDVREQLEGLMERIEVDITSTEGDYIPIRKAITAGFFYHTARLTRSGYKTVKHQQTVYIHPNSSLFEEQPRWLIYHELVFTTKEFMRQVIEIDSTWLLEVAPHYYKAKELEDASTKKLPKKMGKTREELG
;
A
#
# COMPACT_ATOMS: atom_id res chain seq x y z
N MET A 1 17.51 -9.97 8.35
CA MET A 1 16.94 -9.95 6.98
C MET A 1 17.27 -11.21 6.19
N ALA A 2 18.50 -11.74 6.25
CA ALA A 2 18.90 -12.93 5.49
C ALA A 2 18.13 -14.23 5.82
N GLU A 3 17.49 -14.30 7.00
CA GLU A 3 16.71 -15.47 7.44
C GLU A 3 15.31 -15.58 6.79
N LEU A 4 14.78 -14.50 6.22
CA LEU A 4 13.46 -14.49 5.56
C LEU A 4 13.66 -14.59 4.03
N PRO A 5 13.07 -15.60 3.34
CA PRO A 5 13.23 -15.80 1.89
C PRO A 5 12.33 -14.85 1.08
N VAL A 6 12.37 -13.55 1.38
CA VAL A 6 11.56 -12.49 0.74
C VAL A 6 12.46 -11.32 0.33
N ASP A 7 11.92 -10.44 -0.50
CA ASP A 7 12.61 -9.21 -0.87
C ASP A 7 13.02 -8.38 0.38
N PRO A 8 14.19 -7.72 0.39
CA PRO A 8 14.62 -6.91 1.52
C PRO A 8 13.57 -5.91 2.03
N MET A 9 12.80 -5.26 1.15
CA MET A 9 11.75 -4.32 1.59
C MET A 9 10.63 -5.03 2.36
N LEU A 10 10.20 -6.20 1.89
CA LEU A 10 9.22 -7.04 2.60
C LEU A 10 9.78 -7.57 3.92
N SER A 11 11.04 -8.02 3.94
CA SER A 11 11.72 -8.47 5.16
C SER A 11 11.76 -7.34 6.20
N LYS A 12 12.10 -6.11 5.78
CA LYS A 12 12.14 -4.95 6.66
C LYS A 12 10.75 -4.58 7.17
N MET A 13 9.72 -4.66 6.33
CA MET A 13 8.32 -4.44 6.71
C MET A 13 7.88 -5.43 7.81
N ILE A 14 8.17 -6.72 7.64
CA ILE A 14 7.85 -7.77 8.62
C ILE A 14 8.56 -7.51 9.94
N LEU A 15 9.87 -7.24 9.92
CA LEU A 15 10.63 -6.97 11.16
C LEU A 15 10.17 -5.68 11.86
N ALA A 16 9.78 -4.64 11.12
CA ALA A 16 9.30 -3.40 11.71
C ALA A 16 7.92 -3.53 12.35
N SER A 17 7.11 -4.52 11.93
CA SER A 17 5.74 -4.70 12.41
C SER A 17 5.62 -4.97 13.91
N GLU A 18 6.66 -5.56 14.51
CA GLU A 18 6.76 -5.79 15.96
C GLU A 18 6.70 -4.49 16.75
N GLN A 19 7.43 -3.46 16.30
CA GLN A 19 7.47 -2.13 16.95
C GLN A 19 6.10 -1.46 16.96
N TYR A 20 5.26 -1.79 15.98
CA TYR A 20 3.92 -1.25 15.80
C TYR A 20 2.82 -2.21 16.27
N LYS A 21 3.18 -3.38 16.82
CA LYS A 21 2.25 -4.40 17.31
C LYS A 21 1.19 -4.84 16.28
N CYS A 22 1.61 -4.99 15.02
CA CYS A 22 0.73 -5.35 13.90
C CYS A 22 1.31 -6.48 13.03
N SER A 23 2.13 -7.34 13.63
CA SER A 23 2.83 -8.42 12.94
C SER A 23 1.89 -9.43 12.31
N GLU A 24 0.74 -9.74 12.92
CA GLU A 24 -0.25 -10.65 12.34
C GLU A 24 -0.80 -10.14 10.99
N GLN A 25 -1.18 -8.86 10.93
CA GLN A 25 -1.69 -8.24 9.72
C GLN A 25 -0.60 -8.09 8.66
N ILE A 26 0.61 -7.68 9.07
CA ILE A 26 1.73 -7.49 8.16
C ILE A 26 2.19 -8.81 7.55
N LEU A 27 2.19 -9.90 8.32
CA LEU A 27 2.49 -11.24 7.84
C LEU A 27 1.51 -11.67 6.74
N THR A 28 0.22 -11.42 6.99
CA THR A 28 -0.86 -11.72 6.03
C THR A 28 -0.70 -10.87 4.75
N ILE A 29 -0.43 -9.57 4.89
CA ILE A 29 -0.20 -8.67 3.75
C ILE A 29 1.04 -9.12 2.95
N ALA A 30 2.15 -9.46 3.60
CA ALA A 30 3.36 -9.93 2.94
C ALA A 30 3.11 -11.21 2.13
N ALA A 31 2.36 -12.16 2.70
CA ALA A 31 1.99 -13.39 2.01
C ALA A 31 1.09 -13.13 0.79
N MET A 32 0.12 -12.22 0.93
CA MET A 32 -0.77 -11.81 -0.17
C MET A 32 -0.03 -11.05 -1.29
N LEU A 33 0.95 -10.21 -0.95
CA LEU A 33 1.81 -9.55 -1.93
C LEU A 33 2.67 -10.57 -2.71
N SER A 34 3.13 -11.63 -2.04
CA SER A 34 4.00 -12.66 -2.65
C SER A 34 3.31 -13.49 -3.74
N VAL A 35 1.98 -13.54 -3.77
CA VAL A 35 1.20 -14.19 -4.84
C VAL A 35 0.78 -13.24 -5.96
N ASN A 36 1.24 -11.99 -5.91
CA ASN A 36 1.04 -10.94 -6.91
C ASN A 36 -0.45 -10.65 -7.23
N ASN A 37 -0.67 -9.90 -8.32
CA ASN A 37 -1.98 -9.53 -8.86
C ASN A 37 -2.87 -10.73 -9.33
N ALA A 38 -2.46 -11.98 -9.09
CA ALA A 38 -3.20 -13.17 -9.49
C ALA A 38 -4.39 -13.49 -8.55
N ILE A 39 -4.65 -12.68 -7.52
CA ILE A 39 -5.75 -12.91 -6.57
C ILE A 39 -7.09 -12.59 -7.22
N PHE A 40 -7.23 -11.44 -7.88
CA PHE A 40 -8.50 -11.00 -8.46
C PHE A 40 -8.70 -11.58 -9.86
N TYR A 41 -9.80 -12.29 -10.07
CA TYR A 41 -10.19 -12.85 -11.35
C TYR A 41 -11.17 -11.92 -12.06
N ARG A 42 -10.82 -11.47 -13.28
CA ARG A 42 -11.65 -10.52 -14.04
C ARG A 42 -11.97 -11.05 -15.44
N PRO A 43 -12.94 -11.98 -15.55
CA PRO A 43 -13.37 -12.53 -16.84
C PRO A 43 -14.02 -11.45 -17.72
N LYS A 44 -13.74 -11.50 -19.03
CA LYS A 44 -14.18 -10.46 -20.00
C LYS A 44 -15.70 -10.32 -20.09
N ASP A 45 -16.43 -11.42 -19.91
CA ASP A 45 -17.88 -11.51 -19.96
C ASP A 45 -18.57 -11.06 -18.65
N LYS A 46 -17.85 -10.99 -17.52
CA LYS A 46 -18.41 -10.61 -16.21
C LYS A 46 -17.62 -9.50 -15.52
N VAL A 47 -17.02 -8.62 -16.31
CA VAL A 47 -16.22 -7.48 -15.82
C VAL A 47 -16.93 -6.69 -14.72
N VAL A 48 -18.19 -6.29 -14.96
CA VAL A 48 -18.96 -5.48 -14.00
C VAL A 48 -19.19 -6.22 -12.68
N HIS A 49 -19.47 -7.53 -12.73
CA HIS A 49 -19.69 -8.33 -11.54
C HIS A 49 -18.40 -8.50 -10.73
N ALA A 50 -17.28 -8.73 -11.42
CA ALA A 50 -15.97 -8.84 -10.79
C ALA A 50 -15.53 -7.53 -10.14
N ASP A 51 -15.75 -6.40 -10.81
CA ASP A 51 -15.40 -5.07 -10.27
C ASP A 51 -16.29 -4.73 -9.07
N ASN A 52 -17.60 -5.01 -9.13
CA ASN A 52 -18.51 -4.82 -7.99
C ASN A 52 -18.15 -5.71 -6.80
N ALA A 53 -17.84 -6.99 -7.03
CA ALA A 53 -17.39 -7.89 -5.96
C ALA A 53 -16.10 -7.38 -5.31
N ARG A 54 -15.18 -6.83 -6.12
CA ARG A 54 -13.93 -6.26 -5.62
C ARG A 54 -14.14 -5.03 -4.73
N MET A 55 -15.11 -4.18 -5.04
CA MET A 55 -15.44 -3.00 -4.24
C MET A 55 -15.86 -3.37 -2.80
N ASN A 56 -16.46 -4.54 -2.59
CA ASN A 56 -16.83 -5.01 -1.25
C ASN A 56 -15.62 -5.22 -0.32
N PHE A 57 -14.42 -5.36 -0.88
CA PHE A 57 -13.19 -5.49 -0.11
C PHE A 57 -12.49 -4.16 0.17
N PHE A 58 -12.96 -3.07 -0.41
CA PHE A 58 -12.30 -1.78 -0.30
C PHE A 58 -12.35 -1.28 1.14
N LEU A 59 -11.17 -1.02 1.69
CA LEU A 59 -10.99 -0.39 2.98
C LEU A 59 -10.29 0.96 2.78
N PRO A 60 -10.67 1.99 3.56
CA PRO A 60 -9.95 3.26 3.56
C PRO A 60 -8.46 3.04 3.85
N GLY A 61 -7.60 3.75 3.13
CA GLY A 61 -6.15 3.70 3.32
C GLY A 61 -5.39 2.94 2.24
N GLY A 62 -6.03 2.00 1.52
CA GLY A 62 -5.53 1.52 0.22
C GLY A 62 -5.40 0.00 0.05
N ASP A 63 -4.72 -0.39 -1.03
CA ASP A 63 -4.74 -1.74 -1.58
C ASP A 63 -4.17 -2.82 -0.66
N HIS A 64 -3.19 -2.47 0.17
CA HIS A 64 -2.62 -3.41 1.14
C HIS A 64 -3.67 -3.85 2.16
N LEU A 65 -4.56 -2.94 2.58
CA LEU A 65 -5.67 -3.25 3.49
C LEU A 65 -6.77 -4.03 2.78
N VAL A 66 -6.97 -3.79 1.47
CA VAL A 66 -7.85 -4.64 0.65
C VAL A 66 -7.37 -6.09 0.62
N LEU A 67 -6.06 -6.31 0.47
CA LEU A 67 -5.47 -7.65 0.51
C LEU A 67 -5.67 -8.33 1.87
N LEU A 68 -5.49 -7.58 2.96
CA LEU A 68 -5.77 -8.06 4.31
C LEU A 68 -7.25 -8.47 4.45
N ASN A 69 -8.17 -7.60 4.05
CA ASN A 69 -9.62 -7.83 4.14
C ASN A 69 -10.05 -9.09 3.36
N VAL A 70 -9.54 -9.25 2.14
CA VAL A 70 -9.79 -10.44 1.31
C VAL A 70 -9.35 -11.72 2.04
N TYR A 71 -8.15 -11.72 2.63
CA TYR A 71 -7.65 -12.88 3.36
C TYR A 71 -8.47 -13.17 4.60
N THR A 72 -8.79 -12.15 5.41
CA THR A 72 -9.60 -12.29 6.63
C THR A 72 -10.98 -12.87 6.32
N GLN A 73 -11.71 -12.33 5.34
CA GLN A 73 -13.02 -12.87 4.97
C GLN A 73 -12.94 -14.30 4.41
N TRP A 74 -11.85 -14.65 3.72
CA TRP A 74 -11.64 -16.01 3.25
C TRP A 74 -11.40 -16.98 4.42
N VAL A 75 -10.64 -16.57 5.44
CA VAL A 75 -10.44 -17.34 6.68
C VAL A 75 -11.78 -17.53 7.41
N GLU A 76 -12.58 -16.47 7.55
CA GLU A 76 -13.91 -16.52 8.18
C GLU A 76 -14.88 -17.44 7.42
N SER A 77 -14.74 -17.55 6.09
CA SER A 77 -15.50 -18.50 5.26
C SER A 77 -15.09 -19.96 5.46
N GLY A 78 -14.09 -20.24 6.31
CA GLY A 78 -13.51 -21.57 6.49
C GLY A 78 -12.66 -22.01 5.31
N TYR A 79 -11.95 -21.07 4.67
CA TYR A 79 -11.14 -21.32 3.47
C TYR A 79 -11.95 -21.86 2.28
N SER A 80 -13.19 -21.41 2.13
CA SER A 80 -14.14 -21.95 1.15
C SER A 80 -13.73 -21.65 -0.29
N MET A 81 -13.71 -22.69 -1.13
CA MET A 81 -13.53 -22.56 -2.57
C MET A 81 -14.74 -21.88 -3.23
N GLN A 82 -15.95 -22.15 -2.73
CA GLN A 82 -17.18 -21.56 -3.23
C GLN A 82 -17.19 -20.05 -2.99
N TRP A 83 -16.77 -19.61 -1.80
CA TRP A 83 -16.65 -18.19 -1.46
C TRP A 83 -15.68 -17.48 -2.41
N CYS A 84 -14.53 -18.10 -2.73
CA CYS A 84 -13.61 -17.54 -3.71
C CYS A 84 -14.25 -17.37 -5.10
N TYR A 85 -15.02 -18.36 -5.56
CA TYR A 85 -15.69 -18.30 -6.85
C TYR A 85 -16.73 -17.16 -6.91
N GLU A 86 -17.58 -17.05 -5.88
CA GLU A 86 -18.62 -16.01 -5.78
C GLU A 86 -18.04 -14.59 -5.72
N ASN A 87 -16.88 -14.44 -5.07
CA ASN A 87 -16.21 -13.14 -4.91
C ASN A 87 -15.14 -12.86 -5.97
N PHE A 88 -15.08 -13.64 -7.05
CA PHE A 88 -14.11 -13.46 -8.14
C PHE A 88 -12.64 -13.49 -7.66
N ILE A 89 -12.34 -14.38 -6.73
CA ILE A 89 -11.01 -14.61 -6.17
C ILE A 89 -10.44 -15.94 -6.66
N GLN A 90 -9.16 -15.96 -7.02
CA GLN A 90 -8.48 -17.19 -7.44
C GLN A 90 -8.09 -18.03 -6.22
N PHE A 91 -8.81 -19.14 -6.02
CA PHE A 91 -8.57 -20.07 -4.92
C PHE A 91 -7.14 -20.61 -4.86
N ARG A 92 -6.51 -20.89 -6.03
CA ARG A 92 -5.11 -21.35 -6.09
C ARG A 92 -4.13 -20.32 -5.54
N SER A 93 -4.35 -19.04 -5.83
CA SER A 93 -3.54 -17.94 -5.32
C SER A 93 -3.71 -17.79 -3.81
N MET A 94 -4.94 -17.92 -3.30
CA MET A 94 -5.22 -17.87 -1.85
C MET A 94 -4.57 -19.02 -1.09
N ARG A 95 -4.64 -20.26 -1.60
CA ARG A 95 -3.90 -21.39 -1.00
C ARG A 95 -2.42 -21.13 -0.92
N ARG A 96 -1.80 -20.68 -2.02
CA ARG A 96 -0.37 -20.35 -2.02
C ARG A 96 -0.05 -19.24 -1.01
N ALA A 97 -0.89 -18.21 -0.90
CA ALA A 97 -0.71 -17.15 0.09
C ALA A 97 -0.76 -17.71 1.51
N ARG A 98 -1.69 -18.63 1.80
CA ARG A 98 -1.74 -19.32 3.10
C ARG A 98 -0.45 -20.11 3.38
N ASP A 99 0.00 -20.92 2.42
CA ASP A 99 1.24 -21.70 2.58
C ASP A 99 2.45 -20.79 2.87
N VAL A 100 2.55 -19.65 2.17
CA VAL A 100 3.60 -18.63 2.41
C VAL A 100 3.44 -18.00 3.80
N ARG A 101 2.22 -17.68 4.22
CA ARG A 101 1.95 -17.11 5.54
C ARG A 101 2.41 -18.06 6.64
N GLU A 102 2.05 -19.34 6.57
CA GLU A 102 2.43 -20.39 7.54
C GLU A 102 3.97 -20.56 7.58
N GLN A 103 4.65 -20.50 6.44
CA GLN A 103 6.12 -20.54 6.40
C GLN A 103 6.76 -19.32 7.05
N LEU A 104 6.26 -18.12 6.74
CA LEU A 104 6.78 -16.89 7.34
C LEU A 104 6.50 -16.83 8.84
N GLU A 105 5.36 -17.33 9.30
CA GLU A 105 5.00 -17.47 10.71
C GLU A 105 6.05 -18.29 11.48
N GLY A 106 6.35 -19.49 11.00
CA GLY A 106 7.37 -20.35 11.62
C GLY A 106 8.79 -19.77 11.54
N LEU A 107 9.08 -18.90 10.56
CA LEU A 107 10.35 -18.18 10.52
C LEU A 107 10.40 -17.02 11.51
N MET A 108 9.29 -16.30 11.72
CA MET A 108 9.18 -15.23 12.72
C MET A 108 9.39 -15.75 14.13
N GLU A 109 8.83 -16.92 14.45
CA GLU A 109 9.07 -17.60 15.73
C GLU A 109 10.57 -17.89 15.96
N ARG A 110 11.29 -18.33 14.92
CA ARG A 110 12.73 -18.64 15.01
C ARG A 110 13.61 -17.43 15.25
N ILE A 111 13.19 -16.27 14.75
CA ILE A 111 13.91 -15.00 14.92
C ILE A 111 13.37 -14.17 16.09
N GLU A 112 12.52 -14.78 16.93
CA GLU A 112 11.96 -14.20 18.16
C GLU A 112 11.16 -12.91 17.91
N VAL A 113 10.42 -12.84 16.80
CA VAL A 113 9.49 -11.73 16.55
C VAL A 113 8.09 -12.10 17.01
N ASP A 114 7.57 -11.36 17.97
CA ASP A 114 6.25 -11.61 18.54
C ASP A 114 5.12 -11.38 17.52
N ILE A 115 4.20 -12.34 17.43
CA ILE A 115 2.98 -12.23 16.61
C ILE A 115 1.91 -11.54 17.45
N THR A 116 1.62 -10.30 17.09
CA THR A 116 0.68 -9.41 17.78
C THR A 116 -0.26 -8.77 16.79
N SER A 117 -1.44 -8.42 17.30
CA SER A 117 -2.55 -7.88 16.53
C SER A 117 -2.94 -6.53 17.11
N THR A 118 -3.17 -5.54 16.24
CA THR A 118 -3.83 -4.30 16.65
C THR A 118 -5.28 -4.34 16.19
N GLU A 119 -6.21 -4.24 17.13
CA GLU A 119 -7.65 -4.17 16.82
C GLU A 119 -8.06 -2.75 16.43
N GLY A 120 -8.78 -2.61 15.31
CA GLY A 120 -9.51 -1.40 14.95
C GLY A 120 -8.71 -0.21 14.43
N ASP A 121 -7.36 -0.24 14.45
CA ASP A 121 -6.51 0.82 13.90
C ASP A 121 -5.59 0.31 12.78
N TYR A 122 -5.67 0.96 11.62
CA TYR A 122 -4.84 0.67 10.45
C TYR A 122 -3.57 1.52 10.38
N ILE A 123 -3.42 2.55 11.22
CA ILE A 123 -2.23 3.40 11.26
C ILE A 123 -0.96 2.58 11.54
N PRO A 124 -0.92 1.65 12.53
CA PRO A 124 0.27 0.85 12.81
C PRO A 124 0.68 -0.01 11.61
N ILE A 125 -0.28 -0.58 10.89
CA ILE A 125 -0.05 -1.35 9.66
C ILE A 125 0.57 -0.45 8.58
N ARG A 126 0.01 0.74 8.36
CA ARG A 126 0.53 1.71 7.40
C ARG A 126 1.96 2.16 7.76
N LYS A 127 2.25 2.38 9.04
CA LYS A 127 3.61 2.71 9.52
C LYS A 127 4.60 1.58 9.29
N ALA A 128 4.22 0.32 9.57
CA ALA A 128 5.07 -0.84 9.30
C ALA A 128 5.37 -1.01 7.80
N ILE A 129 4.37 -0.82 6.93
CA ILE A 129 4.57 -0.80 5.47
C ILE A 129 5.51 0.36 5.07
N THR A 130 5.35 1.53 5.69
CA THR A 130 6.24 2.68 5.49
C THR A 130 7.68 2.35 5.83
N ALA A 131 7.93 1.64 6.93
CA ALA A 131 9.28 1.24 7.32
C ALA A 131 9.97 0.30 6.32
N GLY A 132 9.21 -0.57 5.64
CA GLY A 132 9.75 -1.47 4.61
C GLY A 132 9.92 -0.81 3.25
N PHE A 133 8.95 0.02 2.85
CA PHE A 133 8.83 0.56 1.50
C PHE A 133 9.05 2.08 1.43
N PHE A 134 9.73 2.69 2.41
CA PHE A 134 10.00 4.12 2.43
C PHE A 134 10.65 4.63 1.12
N TYR A 135 11.46 3.80 0.45
CA TYR A 135 12.08 4.14 -0.83
C TYR A 135 11.04 4.31 -1.96
N HIS A 136 9.94 3.55 -1.93
CA HIS A 136 8.84 3.56 -2.89
C HIS A 136 7.76 4.58 -2.53
N THR A 137 8.18 5.81 -2.24
CA THR A 137 7.25 6.90 -1.92
C THR A 137 6.97 7.76 -3.15
N ALA A 138 5.68 8.06 -3.36
CA ALA A 138 5.24 9.07 -4.32
C ALA A 138 4.34 10.12 -3.64
N ARG A 139 4.35 11.33 -4.22
CA ARG A 139 3.49 12.43 -3.77
C ARG A 139 2.71 13.01 -4.92
N LEU A 140 1.49 13.44 -4.64
CA LEU A 140 0.68 14.19 -5.59
C LEU A 140 1.25 15.61 -5.72
N THR A 141 1.45 16.08 -6.96
CA THR A 141 1.87 17.45 -7.26
C THR A 141 0.82 18.12 -8.15
N ARG A 142 1.01 19.40 -8.50
CA ARG A 142 0.11 20.10 -9.44
C ARG A 142 0.06 19.44 -10.83
N SER A 143 1.09 18.68 -11.20
CA SER A 143 1.19 17.98 -12.48
C SER A 143 0.93 16.47 -12.37
N GLY A 144 0.30 16.00 -11.28
CA GLY A 144 0.11 14.57 -11.01
C GLY A 144 1.17 13.99 -10.05
N TYR A 145 1.20 12.66 -9.92
CA TYR A 145 2.10 12.00 -8.97
C TYR A 145 3.55 11.99 -9.46
N LYS A 146 4.46 12.20 -8.50
CA LYS A 146 5.91 12.08 -8.72
C LYS A 146 6.57 11.29 -7.61
N THR A 147 7.57 10.48 -7.96
CA THR A 147 8.45 9.84 -6.97
C THR A 147 9.28 10.91 -6.26
N VAL A 148 9.55 10.70 -4.96
CA VAL A 148 10.11 11.79 -4.14
C VAL A 148 11.55 12.12 -4.50
N LYS A 149 12.42 11.12 -4.70
CA LYS A 149 13.83 11.37 -5.03
C LYS A 149 14.07 11.62 -6.51
N HIS A 150 13.52 10.77 -7.38
CA HIS A 150 13.80 10.82 -8.82
C HIS A 150 12.91 11.79 -9.59
N GLN A 151 11.85 12.33 -8.96
CA GLN A 151 10.87 13.22 -9.60
C GLN A 151 10.24 12.64 -10.87
N GLN A 152 10.21 11.31 -10.96
CA GLN A 152 9.65 10.54 -12.08
C GLN A 152 8.13 10.60 -12.01
N THR A 153 7.49 10.87 -13.16
CA THR A 153 6.03 10.97 -13.26
C THR A 153 5.43 9.58 -13.28
N VAL A 154 4.59 9.30 -12.30
CA VAL A 154 3.94 7.99 -12.10
C VAL A 154 2.44 8.18 -11.94
N TYR A 155 1.66 7.12 -12.09
CA TYR A 155 0.20 7.16 -12.02
C TYR A 155 -0.32 6.05 -11.11
N ILE A 156 -1.37 6.30 -10.33
CA ILE A 156 -2.05 5.20 -9.61
C ILE A 156 -2.68 4.28 -10.67
N HIS A 157 -2.46 2.97 -10.54
CA HIS A 157 -3.06 2.01 -11.46
C HIS A 157 -4.60 2.03 -11.33
N PRO A 158 -5.37 1.96 -12.43
CA PRO A 158 -6.84 2.05 -12.41
C PRO A 158 -7.55 1.01 -11.53
N ASN A 159 -6.88 -0.13 -11.27
CA ASN A 159 -7.42 -1.19 -10.42
C ASN A 159 -7.21 -0.95 -8.92
N SER A 160 -6.56 0.14 -8.53
CA SER A 160 -6.36 0.48 -7.13
C SER A 160 -7.63 1.02 -6.50
N SER A 161 -7.84 0.69 -5.23
CA SER A 161 -8.85 1.32 -4.38
C SER A 161 -8.66 2.83 -4.21
N LEU A 162 -7.43 3.33 -4.37
CA LEU A 162 -7.10 4.76 -4.23
C LEU A 162 -7.10 5.52 -5.56
N PHE A 163 -7.60 4.92 -6.65
CA PHE A 163 -7.58 5.54 -7.97
C PHE A 163 -8.37 6.86 -8.01
N GLU A 164 -9.50 6.92 -7.31
CA GLU A 164 -10.36 8.10 -7.23
C GLU A 164 -9.98 9.04 -6.08
N GLU A 165 -9.65 8.51 -4.90
CA GLU A 165 -9.34 9.31 -3.70
C GLU A 165 -8.07 10.16 -3.86
N GLN A 166 -7.07 9.63 -4.57
CA GLN A 166 -5.80 10.31 -4.86
C GLN A 166 -5.16 11.01 -3.64
N PRO A 167 -4.74 10.26 -2.63
CA PRO A 167 -4.12 10.84 -1.44
C PRO A 167 -2.83 11.61 -1.72
N ARG A 168 -2.54 12.60 -0.87
CA ARG A 168 -1.37 13.47 -1.05
C ARG A 168 -0.05 12.72 -1.08
N TRP A 169 0.11 11.75 -0.18
CA TRP A 169 1.29 10.94 -0.01
C TRP A 169 0.92 9.47 0.01
N LEU A 170 1.68 8.67 -0.71
CA LEU A 170 1.45 7.23 -0.77
C LEU A 170 2.75 6.47 -0.94
N ILE A 171 2.68 5.20 -0.60
CA ILE A 171 3.67 4.18 -0.90
C ILE A 171 3.10 3.24 -1.94
N TYR A 172 3.96 2.75 -2.83
CA TYR A 172 3.61 1.72 -3.81
C TYR A 172 4.46 0.46 -3.62
N HIS A 173 3.90 -0.71 -3.93
CA HIS A 173 4.68 -1.95 -3.89
C HIS A 173 5.59 -2.08 -5.11
N GLU A 174 5.02 -1.90 -6.31
CA GLU A 174 5.71 -2.06 -7.59
C GLU A 174 5.35 -0.96 -8.60
N LEU A 175 6.26 -0.72 -9.55
CA LEU A 175 6.00 0.07 -10.75
C LEU A 175 5.88 -0.85 -11.95
N VAL A 176 4.82 -0.67 -12.72
CA VAL A 176 4.59 -1.41 -13.96
C VAL A 176 4.53 -0.43 -15.13
N PHE A 177 5.45 -0.60 -16.08
CA PHE A 177 5.46 0.16 -17.31
C PHE A 177 4.60 -0.52 -18.38
N THR A 178 3.57 0.18 -18.86
CA THR A 178 2.79 -0.26 -20.02
C THR A 178 2.78 0.86 -21.06
N THR A 179 1.73 1.69 -21.09
CA THR A 179 1.70 2.94 -21.85
C THR A 179 2.25 4.11 -21.03
N LYS A 180 2.12 4.02 -19.71
CA LYS A 180 2.65 4.92 -18.70
C LYS A 180 3.18 4.09 -17.54
N GLU A 181 3.92 4.72 -16.64
CA GLU A 181 4.37 4.09 -15.41
C GLU A 181 3.26 4.12 -14.37
N PHE A 182 2.75 2.94 -14.03
CA PHE A 182 1.69 2.78 -13.04
C PHE A 182 2.22 2.18 -11.74
N MET A 183 1.89 2.83 -10.64
CA MET A 183 2.06 2.33 -9.27
C MET A 183 0.96 1.32 -8.98
N ARG A 184 1.34 0.14 -8.50
CA ARG A 184 0.40 -0.89 -8.04
C ARG A 184 0.59 -1.21 -6.57
N GLN A 185 -0.51 -1.67 -5.97
CA GLN A 185 -0.64 -1.90 -4.53
C GLN A 185 -0.20 -0.65 -3.78
N VAL A 186 -1.03 0.39 -3.86
CA VAL A 186 -0.74 1.66 -3.19
C VAL A 186 -1.38 1.72 -1.82
N ILE A 187 -0.74 2.43 -0.89
CA ILE A 187 -1.28 2.72 0.43
C ILE A 187 -1.00 4.18 0.77
N GLU A 188 -1.99 4.87 1.30
CA GLU A 188 -1.83 6.23 1.79
C GLU A 188 -0.88 6.24 2.98
N ILE A 189 -0.09 7.30 3.14
CA ILE A 189 0.75 7.52 4.32
C ILE A 189 0.72 8.99 4.76
N ASP A 190 1.07 9.25 6.02
CA ASP A 190 1.48 10.60 6.42
C ASP A 190 2.98 10.77 6.10
N SER A 191 3.33 11.91 5.51
CA SER A 191 4.72 12.26 5.20
C SER A 191 5.62 12.26 6.44
N THR A 192 5.10 12.60 7.62
CA THR A 192 5.88 12.67 8.87
C THR A 192 6.47 11.32 9.26
N TRP A 193 5.78 10.21 8.93
CA TRP A 193 6.27 8.86 9.22
C TRP A 193 7.55 8.52 8.46
N LEU A 194 7.81 9.15 7.32
CA LEU A 194 9.04 8.96 6.55
C LEU A 194 10.28 9.46 7.32
N LEU A 195 10.13 10.52 8.14
CA LEU A 195 11.18 11.01 9.03
C LEU A 195 11.38 10.09 10.23
N GLU A 196 10.31 9.48 10.73
CA GLU A 196 10.36 8.52 11.83
C GLU A 196 11.12 7.26 11.41
N VAL A 197 10.78 6.67 10.25
CA VAL A 197 11.31 5.37 9.83
C VAL A 197 12.65 5.45 9.09
N ALA A 198 12.89 6.54 8.36
CA ALA A 198 14.08 6.67 7.52
C ALA A 198 14.69 8.10 7.58
N PRO A 199 15.11 8.58 8.76
CA PRO A 199 15.69 9.92 8.93
C PRO A 199 17.02 10.11 8.19
N HIS A 200 17.72 9.01 7.89
CA HIS A 200 18.95 9.03 7.10
C HIS A 200 18.67 9.27 5.60
N TYR A 201 17.46 8.97 5.13
CA TYR A 201 17.08 9.06 3.73
C TYR A 201 16.25 10.31 3.43
N TYR A 202 15.29 10.66 4.30
CA TYR A 202 14.42 11.82 4.15
C TYR A 202 14.84 12.99 5.05
N LYS A 203 14.77 14.21 4.50
CA LYS A 203 14.97 15.45 5.25
C LYS A 203 13.68 16.25 5.29
N ALA A 204 13.42 16.98 6.38
CA ALA A 204 12.19 17.78 6.55
C ALA A 204 11.90 18.72 5.37
N LYS A 205 12.94 19.34 4.78
CA LYS A 205 12.82 20.22 3.61
C LYS A 205 12.27 19.54 2.35
N GLU A 206 12.47 18.22 2.21
CA GLU A 206 11.98 17.47 1.05
C GLU A 206 10.50 17.10 1.17
N LEU A 207 10.06 16.95 2.43
CA LEU A 207 8.68 16.65 2.80
C LEU A 207 7.85 17.93 2.97
N GLU A 208 8.51 19.08 3.14
CA GLU A 208 7.86 20.39 3.09
C GLU A 208 7.13 20.58 1.76
N ASP A 209 5.84 20.79 1.89
CA ASP A 209 4.97 20.95 0.76
C ASP A 209 4.99 22.41 0.28
N ALA A 210 5.72 22.66 -0.80
CA ALA A 210 5.77 23.99 -1.43
C ALA A 210 4.39 24.47 -1.92
N SER A 211 3.40 23.59 -2.05
CA SER A 211 2.03 23.97 -2.42
C SER A 211 1.16 24.42 -1.25
N THR A 212 1.55 24.12 -0.01
CA THR A 212 0.90 24.61 1.23
C THR A 212 1.38 26.02 1.59
N LYS A 213 2.53 26.45 1.07
CA LYS A 213 2.94 27.87 1.08
C LYS A 213 1.97 28.62 0.15
N LYS A 214 0.95 29.26 0.75
CA LYS A 214 0.08 30.24 0.07
C LYS A 214 0.98 31.10 -0.83
N LEU A 215 0.67 31.12 -2.14
CA LEU A 215 1.28 32.06 -3.08
C LEU A 215 1.26 33.46 -2.43
N PRO A 216 2.36 34.22 -2.43
CA PRO A 216 2.29 35.60 -1.97
C PRO A 216 1.17 36.27 -2.75
N LYS A 217 0.16 36.78 -2.04
CA LYS A 217 -0.87 37.63 -2.65
C LYS A 217 -0.12 38.75 -3.34
N LYS A 218 0.05 38.66 -4.67
CA LYS A 218 0.33 39.86 -5.45
C LYS A 218 -0.87 40.75 -5.17
N MET A 219 -0.67 41.75 -4.33
CA MET A 219 -1.60 42.84 -4.14
C MET A 219 -1.81 43.41 -5.54
N GLY A 220 -2.97 43.13 -6.14
CA GLY A 220 -3.31 43.69 -7.43
C GLY A 220 -3.27 45.20 -7.26
N LYS A 221 -2.36 45.86 -7.97
CA LYS A 221 -2.39 47.31 -8.08
C LYS A 221 -3.78 47.70 -8.60
N THR A 222 -4.50 48.51 -7.84
CA THR A 222 -5.74 49.12 -8.29
C THR A 222 -5.46 49.97 -9.54
N ARG A 223 -6.47 50.09 -10.40
CA ARG A 223 -6.42 50.76 -11.72
C ARG A 223 -6.05 52.26 -11.68
N GLU A 224 -5.70 52.79 -10.52
CA GLU A 224 -5.22 54.15 -10.29
C GLU A 224 -3.68 54.24 -10.31
N GLU A 225 -2.95 53.11 -10.28
CA GLU A 225 -1.48 53.08 -10.40
C GLU A 225 -0.95 52.68 -11.79
N LEU A 226 -1.85 52.57 -12.76
CA LEU A 226 -1.51 52.44 -14.18
C LEU A 226 -2.07 53.69 -14.85
N GLY A 227 -1.28 54.76 -14.83
CA GLY A 227 -1.56 55.99 -15.57
C GLY A 227 -1.71 55.74 -17.06
#